data_AF-A0ABD2PIM8-F1
#
_entry.id   AF-A0ABD2PIM8-F1
#
_cell.length_a   1.000
_cell.length_b   1.000
_cell.length_c   1.000
_cell.angle_alpha   90.00
_cell.angle_beta   90.00
_cell.angle_gamma   90.00
#
_symmetry.space_group_name_H-M   'P 1'
#
loop_
_entity.id
_entity.type
_entity.pdbx_description
1 polymer ?
#
loop_
_entity_poly.entity_id
_entity_poly.type
_entity_poly.pdbx_seq_one_letter_code
_entity_poly.pdbx_strand_id
1 'polypeptide(L)'
;MNLKECCYMIVDAWDLIERKTLNIAWNRALNRENDNSITNTDDSILEDMNEVMSKLQICQDCDDDDMKEWVACDSDDQGFQLTSDDEIVENILQ
;
A
#
# COMPACT_ATOMS: atom_id res chain seq x y z
N MET A 1 -20.32 -19.73 6.34
CA MET A 1 -19.51 -18.65 5.77
C MET A 1 -19.72 -17.39 6.58
N ASN A 2 -18.84 -17.17 7.56
CA ASN A 2 -18.76 -15.93 8.35
C ASN A 2 -17.49 -15.15 7.94
N LEU A 3 -17.33 -13.90 8.42
CA LEU A 3 -16.20 -13.05 8.05
C LEU A 3 -14.84 -13.72 8.34
N LYS A 4 -14.74 -14.43 9.47
CA LYS A 4 -13.53 -15.18 9.84
C LYS A 4 -13.21 -16.27 8.83
N GLU A 5 -14.21 -17.01 8.36
CA GLU A 5 -14.05 -18.01 7.30
C GLU A 5 -13.65 -17.37 5.96
N CYS A 6 -14.18 -16.19 5.63
CA CYS A 6 -13.74 -15.45 4.44
C CYS A 6 -12.27 -15.01 4.53
N CYS A 7 -11.83 -14.51 5.69
CA CYS A 7 -10.43 -14.11 5.90
C CYS A 7 -9.48 -15.29 5.73
N TYR A 8 -9.80 -16.46 6.30
CA TYR A 8 -8.95 -17.65 6.12
C TYR A 8 -8.92 -18.15 4.68
N MET A 9 -10.05 -18.10 3.95
CA MET A 9 -10.06 -18.47 2.53
C MET A 9 -9.16 -17.57 1.68
N ILE A 10 -9.06 -16.28 2.01
CA ILE A 10 -8.15 -15.35 1.33
C ILE A 10 -6.69 -15.69 1.65
N VAL A 11 -6.37 -16.01 2.91
CA VAL A 11 -5.01 -16.42 3.31
C VAL A 11 -4.62 -17.71 2.61
N ASP A 12 -5.49 -18.73 2.61
CA ASP A 12 -5.22 -20.01 1.93
C ASP A 12 -5.02 -19.80 0.42
N ALA A 13 -5.82 -18.94 -0.20
CA ALA A 13 -5.68 -18.59 -1.61
C ALA A 13 -4.37 -17.83 -1.90
N TRP A 14 -3.91 -17.00 -0.96
CA TRP A 14 -2.66 -16.26 -1.09
C TRP A 14 -1.43 -17.19 -1.11
N ASP A 15 -1.43 -18.23 -0.28
CA ASP A 15 -0.35 -19.23 -0.24
C ASP A 15 -0.27 -20.09 -1.52
N LEU A 16 -1.36 -20.19 -2.26
CA LEU A 16 -1.42 -20.88 -3.56
C LEU A 16 -0.89 -20.04 -4.73
N ILE A 17 -0.69 -18.72 -4.55
CA ILE A 17 -0.24 -17.84 -5.61
C ILE A 17 1.28 -17.90 -5.72
N GLU A 18 1.77 -18.30 -6.90
CA GLU A 18 3.19 -18.23 -7.18
C GLU A 18 3.68 -16.77 -7.32
N ARG A 19 4.83 -16.46 -6.72
CA ARG A 19 5.48 -15.14 -6.81
C ARG A 19 5.63 -14.64 -8.26
N LYS A 20 5.92 -15.55 -9.20
CA LYS A 20 6.06 -15.22 -10.63
C LYS A 20 4.74 -14.68 -11.21
N THR A 21 3.62 -15.27 -10.83
CA THR A 21 2.28 -14.88 -11.29
C THR A 21 1.89 -13.53 -10.69
N LEU A 22 2.19 -13.32 -9.41
CA LEU A 22 1.97 -12.02 -8.75
C LEU A 22 2.81 -10.93 -9.41
N ASN A 23 4.08 -11.20 -9.72
CA ASN A 23 4.98 -10.24 -10.36
C ASN A 23 4.46 -9.84 -11.76
N ILE A 24 4.02 -10.80 -12.56
CA ILE A 24 3.42 -10.54 -13.88
C ILE A 24 2.13 -9.72 -13.75
N ALA A 25 1.24 -10.11 -12.84
CA ALA A 25 -0.02 -9.40 -12.62
C ALA A 25 0.22 -7.94 -12.17
N TRP A 26 1.19 -7.74 -11.28
CA TRP A 26 1.53 -6.42 -10.75
C TRP A 26 2.20 -5.54 -11.80
N ASN A 27 3.14 -6.08 -12.59
CA ASN A 27 3.75 -5.34 -13.69
C ASN A 27 2.72 -4.92 -14.73
N ARG A 28 1.75 -5.78 -15.02
CA ARG A 28 0.64 -5.48 -15.93
C ARG A 28 -0.31 -4.42 -15.34
N ALA A 29 -0.64 -4.51 -14.06
CA ALA A 29 -1.52 -3.53 -13.40
C ALA A 29 -0.88 -2.15 -13.30
N LEU A 30 0.43 -2.10 -13.06
CA LEU A 30 1.20 -0.85 -12.98
C LEU A 30 1.69 -0.35 -14.35
N ASN A 31 1.26 -0.96 -15.47
CA ASN A 31 1.72 -0.61 -16.82
C ASN A 31 3.26 -0.60 -17.00
N ARG A 32 4.00 -1.29 -16.13
CA ARG A 32 5.47 -1.32 -16.10
C ARG A 32 6.11 -2.00 -17.32
N GLU A 33 5.32 -2.66 -18.17
CA GLU A 33 5.82 -3.23 -19.42
C GLU A 33 6.16 -2.17 -20.48
N ASN A 34 5.71 -0.91 -20.32
CA ASN A 34 5.93 0.17 -21.30
C ASN A 34 6.96 1.25 -20.89
N ASP A 35 7.43 1.29 -19.64
CA ASP A 35 8.20 2.44 -19.15
C ASP A 35 9.71 2.18 -19.13
N ASN A 36 10.32 2.33 -20.31
CA ASN A 36 11.74 2.69 -20.45
C ASN A 36 12.00 4.19 -20.21
N SER A 37 11.09 4.92 -19.56
CA SER A 37 11.27 6.35 -19.30
C SER A 37 11.52 6.60 -17.81
N ILE A 38 12.79 6.81 -17.49
CA ILE A 38 13.23 7.27 -16.18
C ILE A 38 12.97 8.78 -16.04
N THR A 39 12.54 9.15 -14.83
CA THR A 39 12.53 10.48 -14.15
C THR A 39 11.57 11.56 -14.64
N ASN A 40 10.42 11.66 -13.96
CA ASN A 40 10.16 12.79 -13.05
C ASN A 40 9.15 12.32 -11.99
N THR A 41 9.63 12.06 -10.78
CA THR A 41 8.78 11.93 -9.60
C THR A 41 8.49 13.34 -9.11
N ASP A 42 7.49 14.00 -9.67
CA ASP A 42 7.04 15.31 -9.19
C ASP A 42 5.61 15.52 -9.68
N ASP A 43 4.64 15.51 -8.75
CA ASP A 43 3.20 15.80 -8.86
C ASP A 43 2.33 15.06 -9.89
N SER A 44 2.80 14.78 -11.11
CA SER A 44 2.02 14.14 -12.17
C SER A 44 1.50 12.75 -11.78
N ILE A 45 2.29 11.97 -11.04
CA ILE A 45 1.87 10.64 -10.56
C ILE A 45 0.80 10.77 -9.47
N LEU A 46 0.89 11.79 -8.61
CA LEU A 46 -0.11 12.06 -7.57
C LEU A 46 -1.42 12.53 -8.17
N GLU A 47 -1.37 13.37 -9.21
CA GLU A 47 -2.56 13.79 -9.97
C GLU A 47 -3.26 12.61 -10.66
N ASP A 48 -2.50 11.73 -11.33
CA ASP A 48 -3.05 10.52 -11.97
C ASP A 48 -3.69 9.58 -10.95
N MET A 49 -3.05 9.39 -9.79
CA MET A 49 -3.61 8.60 -8.69
C MET A 49 -4.89 9.23 -8.13
N ASN A 50 -4.91 10.54 -7.93
CA ASN A 50 -6.07 11.27 -7.44
C ASN A 50 -7.26 11.19 -8.42
N GLU A 51 -6.99 11.26 -9.73
CA GLU A 51 -8.01 11.08 -10.77
C GLU A 51 -8.61 9.67 -10.73
N VAL A 52 -7.78 8.63 -10.60
CA VAL A 52 -8.23 7.24 -10.52
C VAL A 52 -9.03 7.01 -9.23
N MET A 53 -8.56 7.51 -8.09
CA MET A 53 -9.28 7.40 -6.81
C MET A 53 -10.65 8.07 -6.89
N SER A 54 -10.72 9.26 -7.50
CA SER A 54 -11.98 9.97 -7.73
C SER A 54 -12.95 9.20 -8.62
N LYS A 55 -12.46 8.60 -9.73
CA LYS A 55 -13.28 7.79 -10.64
C LYS A 55 -13.82 6.51 -10.00
N LEU A 56 -13.04 5.91 -9.11
CA LEU A 56 -13.42 4.71 -8.37
C LEU A 56 -14.20 5.02 -7.09
N GLN A 57 -14.45 6.30 -6.80
CA GLN A 57 -15.10 6.78 -5.57
C GLN A 57 -14.42 6.26 -4.30
N ILE A 58 -13.10 6.03 -4.38
CA ILE A 58 -12.27 5.66 -3.25
C ILE A 58 -12.20 6.87 -2.32
N CYS A 59 -12.42 6.66 -1.02
CA CYS A 59 -12.43 7.71 0.01
C CYS A 59 -13.55 8.75 -0.10
N GLN A 60 -14.66 8.46 -0.81
CA GLN A 60 -15.78 9.41 -0.91
C GLN A 60 -16.41 9.78 0.46
N ASP A 61 -16.38 8.84 1.39
CA ASP A 61 -16.87 9.01 2.77
C ASP A 61 -15.73 9.28 3.78
N CYS A 62 -14.50 9.50 3.31
CA CYS A 62 -13.33 9.76 4.15
C CYS A 62 -12.97 11.24 4.01
N ASP A 63 -13.17 12.00 5.07
CA ASP A 63 -12.77 13.40 5.12
C ASP A 63 -11.36 13.58 5.71
N ASP A 64 -10.90 14.83 5.79
CA ASP A 64 -9.58 15.15 6.32
C ASP A 64 -9.42 14.73 7.79
N ASP A 65 -10.51 14.66 8.55
CA ASP A 65 -10.47 14.25 9.96
C ASP A 65 -10.40 12.73 10.08
N ASP A 66 -11.10 11.99 9.22
CA ASP A 66 -10.94 10.53 9.08
C ASP A 66 -9.49 10.17 8.71
N MET A 67 -8.87 10.92 7.79
CA MET A 67 -7.47 10.73 7.41
C MET A 67 -6.52 10.98 8.59
N LYS A 68 -6.76 12.05 9.36
CA LYS A 68 -5.94 12.36 10.56
C LYS A 68 -6.10 11.32 11.65
N GLU A 69 -7.33 10.86 11.89
CA GLU A 69 -7.59 9.78 12.85
C GLU A 69 -6.87 8.50 12.41
N TRP A 70 -6.93 8.15 11.12
CA TRP A 70 -6.23 6.98 10.59
C TRP A 70 -4.71 7.08 10.71
N VAL A 71 -4.12 8.24 10.40
CA VAL A 71 -2.68 8.49 10.59
C VAL A 71 -2.30 8.42 12.07
N ALA A 72 -3.19 8.83 12.97
CA ALA A 72 -2.97 8.78 14.40
C ALA A 72 -3.37 7.44 15.06
N CYS A 73 -3.97 6.49 14.33
CA CYS A 73 -4.52 5.27 14.93
C CYS A 73 -3.48 4.50 15.75
N ASP A 74 -2.22 4.48 15.30
CA ASP A 74 -1.13 3.76 15.96
C ASP A 74 -0.20 4.70 16.73
N SER A 75 -0.56 5.97 16.95
CA SER A 75 0.34 6.93 17.63
C SER A 75 0.66 6.53 19.07
N ASP A 76 -0.22 5.78 19.71
CA ASP A 76 -0.06 5.27 21.07
C ASP A 76 0.27 3.76 21.12
N ASP A 77 0.38 3.08 19.96
CA ASP A 77 0.72 1.66 19.86
C ASP A 77 1.99 1.46 19.03
N GLN A 78 3.10 1.26 19.73
CA GLN A 78 4.38 0.91 19.11
C GLN A 78 4.36 -0.50 18.47
N GLY A 79 3.28 -1.27 18.65
CA GLY A 79 3.16 -2.62 18.13
C GLY A 79 4.29 -3.53 18.61
N PHE A 80 4.83 -4.34 17.70
CA PHE A 80 6.01 -5.19 17.95
C PHE A 80 7.27 -4.59 17.33
N GLN A 81 7.37 -3.26 17.28
CA GLN A 81 8.53 -2.61 16.68
C GLN A 81 9.79 -3.00 17.46
N LEU A 82 10.67 -3.79 16.82
CA LEU A 82 11.89 -4.33 17.44
C LEU A 82 13.00 -3.28 17.57
N THR A 83 12.91 -2.20 16.81
CA THR A 83 13.89 -1.12 16.70
C THR A 83 13.17 0.20 16.45
N SER A 84 13.59 1.27 17.12
CA SER A 84 13.00 2.61 16.90
C SER A 84 13.39 3.20 15.55
N ASP A 85 12.67 4.24 15.10
CA ASP A 85 12.99 4.96 13.86
C ASP A 85 14.42 5.52 13.88
N ASP A 86 14.87 6.03 15.03
CA ASP A 86 16.25 6.51 15.23
C ASP A 86 17.27 5.37 15.08
N GLU A 87 16.98 4.19 15.64
CA GLU A 87 17.85 3.01 15.50
C GLU A 87 17.89 2.47 14.07
N ILE A 88 16.80 2.61 13.30
CA ILE A 88 16.76 2.27 11.88
C ILE A 88 17.65 3.24 11.09
N VAL A 89 17.54 4.55 11.36
CA VAL A 89 18.35 5.57 10.69
C VAL A 89 19.84 5.39 11.01
N GLU A 90 20.20 5.14 12.27
CA GLU A 90 21.60 4.87 12.64
C GLU A 90 22.17 3.63 11.94
N ASN A 91 21.37 2.56 11.77
CA ASN A 91 21.82 1.36 11.05
C ASN A 91 22.01 1.58 9.54
N ILE A 92 21.27 2.50 8.92
CA ILE A 92 21.41 2.82 7.50
C ILE A 92 22.61 3.75 7.25
N LEU A 93 22.99 4.55 8.25
CA LEU A 93 24.09 5.51 8.17
C LEU A 93 25.46 4.95 8.63
N GLN A 94 25.51 3.68 9.07
CA GLN A 94 26.75 2.94 9.34
C GLN A 94 27.39 2.37 8.07
#